data_AF-A0A2S8D9Y8-F1
#
_entry.id   AF-A0A2S8D9Y8-F1
#
_cell.length_a   1.000
_cell.length_b   1.000
_cell.length_c   1.000
_cell.angle_alpha   90.00
_cell.angle_beta   90.00
_cell.angle_gamma   90.00
#
_symmetry.space_group_name_H-M   'P 1'
#
loop_
_entity.id
_entity.type
_entity.pdbx_description
1 polymer ?
#
loop_
_entity_poly.entity_id
_entity_poly.type
_entity_poly.pdbx_seq_one_letter_code
_entity_poly.pdbx_strand_id
1 'polypeptide(L)'
;LTSMPGVGVRTAARLLTEVACRAFASAAHLAAYAGLAPVTRRSGSSIRGEHPSRRGNKALKRALFLSAFAALRDPLSRAYYSRKMSQGKRHNQALIALARRRCDVLFAMMRDGTFYTPQGS
;
A
#
# COMPACT_ATOMS: atom_id res chain seq x y z
N LEU A 1 6.41 3.17 13.19
CA LEU A 1 6.00 3.46 11.79
C LEU A 1 7.02 4.31 11.01
N THR A 2 7.58 5.36 11.61
CA THR A 2 8.55 6.27 10.95
C THR A 2 9.89 5.62 10.55
N SER A 3 10.21 4.46 11.12
CA SER A 3 11.34 3.62 10.69
C SER A 3 11.21 3.10 9.25
N MET A 4 10.01 3.12 8.67
CA MET A 4 9.77 2.70 7.28
C MET A 4 10.12 3.84 6.31
N PRO A 5 11.02 3.63 5.33
CA PRO A 5 11.37 4.65 4.34
C PRO A 5 10.13 5.19 3.64
N GLY A 6 10.02 6.51 3.49
CA GLY A 6 8.84 7.16 2.91
C GLY A 6 7.65 7.32 3.85
N VAL A 7 7.79 7.03 5.16
CA VAL A 7 6.80 7.38 6.19
C VAL A 7 7.37 8.46 7.11
N GLY A 8 7.05 9.73 6.82
CA GLY A 8 7.34 10.83 7.74
C GLY A 8 6.35 10.92 8.91
N VAL A 9 6.65 11.71 9.94
CA VAL A 9 5.81 11.87 11.16
C VAL A 9 4.35 12.20 10.81
N ARG A 10 4.10 13.15 9.92
CA ARG A 10 2.74 13.52 9.48
C ARG A 10 1.99 12.35 8.82
N THR A 11 2.69 11.58 7.98
CA THR A 11 2.11 10.39 7.34
C THR A 11 1.85 9.30 8.38
N ALA A 12 2.77 9.07 9.31
CA ALA A 12 2.60 8.12 10.40
C ALA A 12 1.39 8.49 11.28
N ALA A 13 1.27 9.75 11.69
CA ALA A 13 0.14 10.25 12.47
C ALA A 13 -1.18 10.02 11.71
N ARG A 14 -1.25 10.37 10.42
CA ARG A 14 -2.46 10.13 9.63
C ARG A 14 -2.79 8.64 9.53
N LEU A 15 -1.81 7.78 9.28
CA LEU A 15 -2.01 6.33 9.23
C LEU A 15 -2.56 5.81 10.57
N LEU A 16 -1.98 6.24 11.68
CA LEU A 16 -2.44 5.87 13.02
C LEU A 16 -3.87 6.34 13.26
N THR A 17 -4.21 7.60 12.97
CA THR A 17 -5.59 8.09 13.16
C THR A 17 -6.62 7.31 12.36
N GLU A 18 -6.30 6.91 11.12
CA GLU A 18 -7.23 6.19 10.26
C GLU A 18 -7.39 4.70 10.63
N VAL A 19 -6.41 4.14 11.36
CA VAL A 19 -6.35 2.71 11.72
C VAL A 19 -6.69 2.46 13.19
N ALA A 20 -6.34 3.37 14.10
CA ALA A 20 -6.41 3.18 15.55
C ALA A 20 -7.83 2.89 16.08
N CYS A 21 -8.85 3.43 15.42
CA CYS A 21 -10.25 3.22 15.84
C CYS A 21 -10.84 1.89 15.34
N ARG A 22 -10.06 1.03 14.66
CA ARG A 22 -10.57 -0.20 14.03
C ARG A 22 -9.58 -1.36 14.14
N ALA A 23 -10.05 -2.49 14.64
CA ALA A 23 -9.32 -3.75 14.52
C ALA A 23 -9.49 -4.31 13.09
N PHE A 24 -8.39 -4.77 12.49
CA PHE A 24 -8.41 -5.45 11.20
C PHE A 24 -7.91 -6.89 11.39
N ALA A 25 -8.70 -7.86 10.94
CA ALA A 25 -8.34 -9.28 11.08
C ALA A 25 -7.11 -9.68 10.24
N SER A 26 -6.82 -8.95 9.16
CA SER A 26 -5.64 -9.18 8.34
C SER A 26 -5.24 -7.94 7.55
N ALA A 27 -4.02 -7.95 7.01
CA ALA A 27 -3.54 -6.90 6.13
C ALA A 27 -4.39 -6.74 4.85
N ALA A 28 -5.01 -7.82 4.37
CA ALA A 28 -5.94 -7.77 3.25
C ALA A 28 -7.21 -6.98 3.60
N HIS A 29 -7.74 -7.11 4.82
CA HIS A 29 -8.87 -6.31 5.30
C HIS A 29 -8.50 -4.83 5.40
N LEU A 30 -7.31 -4.51 5.93
CA LEU A 30 -6.82 -3.14 5.97
C LEU A 30 -6.69 -2.55 4.56
N ALA A 31 -6.13 -3.30 3.61
CA ALA A 31 -5.98 -2.85 2.24
C ALA A 31 -7.31 -2.70 1.49
N ALA A 32 -8.29 -3.57 1.76
CA ALA A 32 -9.64 -3.43 1.24
C ALA A 32 -10.30 -2.16 1.78
N TYR A 33 -10.18 -1.91 3.09
CA TYR A 33 -10.64 -0.68 3.72
C TYR A 33 -9.96 0.56 3.16
N ALA A 34 -8.65 0.52 2.91
CA ALA A 34 -7.89 1.58 2.27
C ALA A 34 -8.19 1.75 0.76
N GLY A 35 -8.95 0.84 0.14
CA GLY A 35 -9.18 0.84 -1.30
C GLY A 35 -7.91 0.59 -2.14
N LEU A 36 -6.97 -0.17 -1.58
CA LEU A 36 -5.74 -0.66 -2.22
C LEU A 36 -5.81 -2.13 -2.64
N ALA A 37 -6.80 -2.87 -2.15
CA ALA A 37 -7.01 -4.24 -2.60
C ALA A 37 -7.30 -4.25 -4.11
N PRO A 38 -6.67 -5.16 -4.88
CA PRO A 38 -6.97 -5.30 -6.29
C PRO A 38 -8.44 -5.66 -6.45
N VAL A 39 -9.19 -4.85 -7.21
CA VAL A 39 -10.56 -5.20 -7.59
C VAL A 39 -10.48 -6.08 -8.81
N THR A 40 -10.46 -7.39 -8.61
CA THR A 40 -10.63 -8.34 -9.71
C THR A 40 -12.11 -8.37 -10.09
N ARG A 41 -12.53 -7.53 -11.06
CA ARG A 41 -13.82 -7.73 -11.72
C ARG A 41 -13.70 -8.95 -12.63
N ARG A 42 -14.23 -10.10 -12.20
CA ARG A 42 -14.50 -11.24 -13.07
C ARG A 42 -15.84 -10.98 -13.78
N SER A 43 -15.82 -10.27 -14.90
CA SER A 43 -16.85 -10.44 -15.94
C SER A 43 -16.30 -11.45 -16.94
N GLY A 44 -16.99 -12.57 -17.11
CA GLY A 44 -16.63 -13.57 -18.12
C GLY A 44 -16.35 -12.92 -19.47
N SER A 45 -15.32 -13.42 -20.15
CA SER A 45 -14.82 -13.08 -21.50
C SER A 45 -13.84 -11.89 -21.69
N SER A 46 -13.41 -11.13 -20.66
CA SER A 46 -12.24 -10.25 -20.85
C SER A 46 -11.46 -9.95 -19.57
N ILE A 47 -10.25 -10.50 -19.44
CA ILE A 47 -9.27 -10.09 -18.42
C ILE A 47 -8.53 -8.86 -18.96
N ARG A 48 -9.20 -7.71 -19.02
CA ARG A 48 -8.61 -6.42 -19.41
C ARG A 48 -9.07 -5.31 -18.48
N GLY A 49 -8.66 -5.34 -17.21
CA GLY A 49 -8.72 -4.16 -16.35
C GLY A 49 -8.87 -4.42 -14.86
N GLU A 50 -7.78 -4.38 -14.12
CA GLU A 50 -7.84 -4.02 -12.70
C GLU A 50 -8.30 -2.56 -12.61
N HIS A 51 -9.54 -2.33 -12.15
CA HIS A 51 -10.07 -0.98 -11.94
C HIS A 51 -9.82 -0.51 -10.51
N PRO A 52 -9.49 0.79 -10.28
CA PRO A 52 -9.38 1.33 -8.93
C PRO A 52 -10.72 1.21 -8.18
N SER A 53 -10.70 0.74 -6.92
CA SER A 53 -11.91 0.79 -6.10
C SER A 53 -12.35 2.25 -5.90
N ARG A 54 -13.64 2.53 -6.14
CA ARG A 54 -14.30 3.80 -5.76
C ARG A 54 -14.76 3.81 -4.30
N ARG A 55 -14.73 2.63 -3.66
CA ARG A 55 -15.04 2.39 -2.24
C ARG A 55 -13.72 2.28 -1.44
N GLY A 56 -13.72 2.79 -0.22
CA GLY A 56 -12.56 2.76 0.70
C GLY A 56 -12.23 4.13 1.28
N ASN A 57 -11.44 4.13 2.36
CA ASN A 57 -10.98 5.33 3.05
C ASN A 57 -9.99 6.12 2.17
N LYS A 58 -10.48 7.21 1.58
CA LYS A 58 -9.72 8.05 0.64
C LYS A 58 -8.50 8.71 1.29
N ALA A 59 -8.59 9.07 2.56
CA ALA A 59 -7.49 9.69 3.28
C ALA A 59 -6.37 8.68 3.52
N LEU A 60 -6.72 7.47 3.97
CA LEU A 60 -5.78 6.36 4.14
C LEU A 60 -5.12 5.98 2.81
N LYS A 61 -5.91 5.88 1.73
CA LYS A 61 -5.40 5.64 0.37
C LYS A 61 -4.37 6.68 -0.05
N ARG A 62 -4.69 7.97 0.14
CA ARG A 62 -3.80 9.09 -0.21
C ARG A 62 -2.52 9.05 0.62
N ALA A 63 -2.60 8.79 1.92
CA ALA A 63 -1.44 8.67 2.80
C ALA A 63 -0.50 7.54 2.35
N LEU A 64 -1.06 6.36 2.03
CA LEU A 64 -0.28 5.21 1.55
C LEU A 64 0.31 5.44 0.16
N PHE A 65 -0.40 6.12 -0.74
CA PHE A 65 0.10 6.50 -2.05
C PHE A 65 1.27 7.48 -1.97
N LEU A 66 1.14 8.56 -1.19
CA LEU A 66 2.22 9.52 -0.96
C LEU A 66 3.43 8.86 -0.30
N SER A 67 3.17 7.92 0.62
CA SER A 67 4.22 7.14 1.24
C SER A 67 4.98 6.26 0.25
N ALA A 68 4.27 5.60 -0.67
CA ALA A 68 4.87 4.81 -1.74
C ALA A 68 5.69 5.68 -2.70
N PHE A 69 5.19 6.87 -3.04
CA PHE A 69 5.90 7.82 -3.88
C PHE A 69 7.20 8.30 -3.23
N ALA A 70 7.15 8.71 -1.95
CA ALA A 70 8.31 9.12 -1.19
C ALA A 70 9.34 7.98 -1.03
N ALA A 71 8.86 6.74 -0.91
CA ALA A 71 9.71 5.56 -0.80
C ALA A 71 10.49 5.25 -2.08
N LEU A 72 10.21 5.87 -3.23
CA LEU A 72 11.02 5.65 -4.44
C LEU A 72 12.48 6.09 -4.34
N ARG A 73 12.87 6.80 -3.26
CA ARG A 73 14.27 7.09 -2.93
C ARG A 73 14.99 5.90 -2.26
N ASP A 74 14.25 4.94 -1.72
CA ASP A 74 14.78 3.71 -1.15
C ASP A 74 15.02 2.65 -2.25
N PRO A 75 16.21 2.04 -2.33
CA PRO A 75 16.56 1.09 -3.39
C PRO A 75 15.60 -0.11 -3.50
N LEU A 76 15.16 -0.68 -2.38
CA LEU A 76 14.27 -1.85 -2.39
C LEU A 76 12.87 -1.49 -2.90
N SER A 77 12.35 -0.36 -2.47
CA SER A 77 11.08 0.18 -2.94
C SER A 77 11.15 0.54 -4.43
N ARG A 78 12.26 1.13 -4.88
CA ARG A 78 12.52 1.43 -6.30
C ARG A 78 12.59 0.15 -7.13
N ALA A 79 13.30 -0.88 -6.68
CA ALA A 79 13.41 -2.16 -7.38
C ALA A 79 12.04 -2.82 -7.56
N TYR A 80 11.21 -2.83 -6.51
CA TYR A 80 9.84 -3.33 -6.62
C TYR A 80 9.00 -2.53 -7.62
N TYR A 81 9.06 -1.20 -7.55
CA TYR A 81 8.36 -0.30 -8.49
C TYR A 81 8.79 -0.56 -9.94
N SER A 82 10.10 -0.62 -10.20
CA SER A 82 10.65 -0.87 -11.54
C SER A 82 10.24 -2.25 -12.07
N ARG A 83 10.21 -3.27 -11.21
CA ARG A 83 9.68 -4.60 -11.56
C ARG A 83 8.20 -4.56 -11.94
N LYS A 84 7.39 -3.72 -11.30
CA LYS A 84 5.97 -3.56 -11.69
C LYS A 84 5.83 -2.80 -13.01
N MET A 85 6.68 -1.82 -13.26
CA MET A 85 6.73 -1.12 -14.56
C MET A 85 7.12 -2.06 -15.69
N SER A 86 8.12 -2.95 -15.50
CA SER A 86 8.52 -3.94 -16.52
C SER A 86 7.45 -5.01 -16.78
N GLN A 87 6.54 -5.23 -15.82
CA GLN A 87 5.33 -6.06 -15.99
C GLN A 87 4.20 -5.35 -16.75
N GLY A 88 4.46 -4.20 -17.37
CA GLY A 88 3.49 -3.45 -18.18
C GLY A 88 2.50 -2.60 -17.37
N LYS A 89 2.68 -2.47 -16.05
CA LYS A 89 1.84 -1.56 -15.24
C LYS A 89 2.22 -0.11 -15.53
N ARG A 90 1.22 0.78 -15.62
CA ARG A 90 1.44 2.23 -15.71
C ARG A 90 1.97 2.77 -14.38
N HIS A 91 2.61 3.95 -14.40
CA HIS A 91 3.17 4.61 -13.20
C HIS A 91 2.26 4.55 -11.96
N ASN A 92 1.01 5.00 -12.08
CA ASN A 92 0.07 5.01 -10.96
C ASN A 92 -0.31 3.59 -10.50
N GLN A 93 -0.38 2.62 -11.41
CA GLN A 93 -0.66 1.23 -11.06
C GLN A 93 0.52 0.61 -10.30
N ALA A 94 1.76 0.88 -10.73
CA ALA A 94 2.96 0.45 -10.03
C ALA A 94 3.08 1.08 -8.63
N LEU A 95 2.72 2.36 -8.49
CA LEU A 95 2.65 3.03 -7.17
C LEU A 95 1.56 2.46 -6.28
N ILE A 96 0.37 2.14 -6.81
CA ILE A 96 -0.69 1.49 -6.03
C ILE A 96 -0.26 0.09 -5.57
N ALA A 97 0.43 -0.68 -6.42
CA ALA A 97 0.99 -1.97 -6.04
C ALA A 97 2.04 -1.83 -4.92
N LEU A 98 2.91 -0.83 -5.00
CA LEU A 98 3.88 -0.52 -3.93
C LEU A 98 3.15 -0.09 -2.65
N ALA A 99 2.14 0.77 -2.74
CA ALA A 99 1.32 1.18 -1.59
C ALA A 99 0.61 -0.01 -0.94
N ARG A 100 0.10 -0.97 -1.73
CA ARG A 100 -0.49 -2.22 -1.25
C ARG A 100 0.52 -3.04 -0.46
N ARG A 101 1.74 -3.25 -0.98
CA ARG A 101 2.82 -3.96 -0.27
C ARG A 101 3.19 -3.25 1.03
N ARG A 102 3.28 -1.92 1.01
CA ARG A 102 3.59 -1.13 2.20
C ARG A 102 2.49 -1.20 3.25
N CYS A 103 1.23 -1.28 2.83
CA CYS A 103 0.10 -1.52 3.71
C CYS A 103 0.23 -2.85 4.47
N ASP A 104 0.74 -3.90 3.82
CA ASP A 104 0.99 -5.19 4.49
C ASP A 104 2.05 -5.08 5.58
N VAL A 105 3.16 -4.41 5.26
CA VAL A 105 4.25 -4.22 6.22
C VAL A 105 3.82 -3.32 7.39
N LEU A 106 3.09 -2.24 7.11
CA LEU A 106 2.53 -1.38 8.16
C LEU A 106 1.62 -2.16 9.10
N PHE A 107 0.75 -3.03 8.56
CA PHE A 107 -0.11 -3.90 9.37
C PHE A 107 0.72 -4.83 10.25
N ALA A 108 1.74 -5.50 9.70
CA ALA A 108 2.61 -6.39 10.47
C ALA A 108 3.35 -5.64 11.59
N MET A 109 3.93 -4.47 11.30
CA MET A 109 4.59 -3.62 12.30
C MET A 109 3.65 -3.21 13.44
N MET A 110 2.40 -2.84 13.12
CA MET A 110 1.41 -2.46 14.14
C MET A 110 0.93 -3.66 14.96
N ARG A 111 0.74 -4.81 14.33
CA ARG A 111 0.33 -6.06 15.00
C ARG A 111 1.39 -6.57 15.95
N ASP A 112 2.65 -6.57 15.50
CA ASP A 112 3.76 -7.21 16.22
C ASP A 112 4.53 -6.22 17.11
N GLY A 113 4.23 -4.92 17.04
CA GLY A 113 4.95 -3.88 17.78
C GLY A 113 6.39 -3.70 17.31
N THR A 114 6.71 -4.06 16.06
CA THR A 114 8.07 -4.13 15.55
C THR A 114 8.46 -2.92 14.68
N PHE A 115 9.76 -2.66 14.60
CA PHE A 115 10.31 -1.72 13.63
C PHE A 115 10.28 -2.29 12.22
N TYR A 116 10.48 -1.40 11.23
CA TYR A 116 10.53 -1.79 9.84
C TYR A 116 11.74 -2.67 9.58
N THR A 117 11.50 -3.91 9.20
CA THR A 117 12.53 -4.82 8.68
C THR A 117 12.41 -4.86 7.16
N PRO A 118 13.49 -4.57 6.40
CA PRO A 118 13.45 -4.67 4.95
C PRO A 118 13.13 -6.11 4.53
N GLN A 119 11.97 -6.34 3.93
CA GLN A 119 11.66 -7.65 3.37
C GLN A 119 12.27 -7.76 1.98
N GLY A 120 13.30 -8.63 1.87
CA GLY A 120 13.87 -9.04 0.59
C GLY A 120 12.76 -9.46 -0.38
N SER A 121 12.92 -9.06 -1.64
CA SER A 121 11.96 -9.40 -2.70
C SER A 121 12.13 -10.84 -3.15
#